data_AF-A0A811P4D5-F1
#
_entry.id   AF-A0A811P4D5-F1
#
_cell.length_a   1.000
_cell.length_b   1.000
_cell.length_c   1.000
_cell.angle_alpha   90.00
_cell.angle_beta   90.00
_cell.angle_gamma   90.00
#
_symmetry.space_group_name_H-M   'P 1'
#
loop_
_entity.id
_entity.type
_entity.pdbx_description
1 polymer ?
#
loop_
_entity_poly.entity_id
_entity_poly.type
_entity_poly.pdbx_seq_one_letter_code
_entity_poly.pdbx_strand_id
1 'polypeptide(L)'
;MARAEKRRTASTAAAAAETETEMPVRSTDHRRALYFAAFLVLADAALVALIVAFVPYTKIDWDAYMSQVDAFLEGERDYTKIEGDTGPLVYPAGFLYVYSAIKFLTGGHVFPAQILFGVLYIVNLSLVLLLYVKTEVLPWWALGLLCLSKRVHSIFVLRLFNDCFAMTLLHAAMVLIIYHKWYLGLVVFSGAVSVKMNVLLFAPSLLLLMVKAMNIKGVFFALLGAAVVQVLLGMPFLLSHPVDYISRAFNLGRVFIHFWSVNFKFVPEKVFVSKELAIALLILHLTTLMIFAHYKWLKHEGGLFGFLHSRFKDAKSITQLVSCQPRPSSLSIEHIVTVMFIGNFIGIVLLFLAFSIVENTFSDTFEDHSISRRGVLLEYLPFYCLFITPFAIFALVHFVWYMVFTC
;
A
#
# COMPACT_ATOMS: atom_id res chain seq x y z
N MET A 1 64.19 -5.87 33.59
CA MET A 1 63.23 -6.84 33.03
C MET A 1 61.82 -6.69 33.62
N ALA A 2 61.63 -6.57 34.95
CA ALA A 2 60.31 -6.43 35.59
C ALA A 2 59.42 -5.25 35.11
N ARG A 3 60.01 -4.14 34.65
CA ARG A 3 59.25 -2.96 34.15
C ARG A 3 58.68 -3.15 32.74
N ALA A 4 59.30 -4.01 31.93
CA ALA A 4 58.84 -4.33 30.57
C ALA A 4 57.70 -5.36 30.60
N GLU A 5 57.76 -6.28 31.56
CA GLU A 5 56.74 -7.30 31.77
C GLU A 5 55.44 -6.70 32.32
N LYS A 6 55.53 -5.72 33.24
CA LYS A 6 54.37 -4.95 33.75
C LYS A 6 53.68 -4.09 32.69
N ARG A 7 54.42 -3.61 31.67
CA ARG A 7 53.84 -2.88 30.53
C ARG A 7 53.15 -3.82 29.53
N ARG A 8 53.69 -5.02 29.34
CA ARG A 8 53.07 -6.05 28.49
C ARG A 8 51.76 -6.54 29.08
N THR A 9 51.73 -6.88 30.37
CA THR A 9 50.51 -7.34 31.04
C THR A 9 49.44 -6.25 31.13
N ALA A 10 49.81 -4.98 31.35
CA ALA A 10 48.87 -3.86 31.30
C ALA A 10 48.31 -3.61 29.88
N SER A 11 49.12 -3.78 28.83
CA SER A 11 48.68 -3.67 27.44
C SER A 11 47.78 -4.83 27.01
N THR A 12 48.00 -6.04 27.54
CA THR A 12 47.15 -7.20 27.21
C THR A 12 45.83 -7.14 27.98
N ALA A 13 45.83 -6.62 29.22
CA ALA A 13 44.62 -6.38 30.00
C ALA A 13 43.77 -5.23 29.43
N ALA A 14 44.39 -4.16 28.90
CA ALA A 14 43.68 -3.09 28.22
C ALA A 14 43.07 -3.56 26.88
N ALA A 15 43.78 -4.39 26.11
CA ALA A 15 43.26 -4.98 24.88
C ALA A 15 42.14 -6.01 25.14
N ALA A 16 42.21 -6.75 26.26
CA ALA A 16 41.14 -7.67 26.65
C ALA A 16 39.89 -6.93 27.17
N ALA A 17 40.05 -5.79 27.85
CA ALA A 17 38.94 -4.96 28.32
C ALA A 17 38.21 -4.20 27.19
N GLU A 18 38.88 -3.91 26.06
CA GLU A 18 38.23 -3.34 24.87
C GLU A 18 37.49 -4.40 24.01
N THR A 19 37.63 -5.69 24.32
CA THR A 19 37.02 -6.78 23.55
C THR A 19 35.78 -7.39 24.23
N GLU A 20 35.41 -6.94 25.44
CA GLU A 20 34.15 -7.33 26.08
C GLU A 20 33.10 -6.21 25.96
N THR A 21 32.11 -6.49 25.10
CA THR A 21 30.73 -5.99 25.18
C THR A 21 30.31 -4.75 24.39
N GLU A 22 30.76 -4.60 23.14
CA GLU A 22 29.84 -4.09 22.10
C GLU A 22 29.18 -5.28 21.39
N MET A 23 28.22 -5.94 22.07
CA MET A 23 27.19 -6.65 21.31
C MET A 23 26.53 -5.63 20.39
N PRO A 24 26.35 -5.90 19.09
CA PRO A 24 25.86 -4.89 18.17
C PRO A 24 24.46 -4.51 18.62
N VAL A 25 24.31 -3.29 19.12
CA VAL A 25 23.05 -2.67 19.57
C VAL A 25 21.95 -2.91 18.52
N ARG A 26 22.33 -2.91 17.24
CA ARG A 26 21.51 -3.22 16.06
C ARG A 26 20.83 -4.61 16.07
N SER A 27 21.48 -5.65 16.60
CA SER A 27 20.90 -7.01 16.67
C SER A 27 19.89 -7.17 17.80
N THR A 28 20.04 -6.39 18.88
CA THR A 28 19.15 -6.47 20.05
C THR A 28 17.82 -5.79 19.77
N ASP A 29 17.83 -4.68 19.04
CA ASP A 29 16.61 -3.93 18.72
C ASP A 29 15.73 -4.68 17.72
N HIS A 30 16.34 -5.33 16.72
CA HIS A 30 15.64 -6.20 15.77
C HIS A 30 14.91 -7.36 16.46
N ARG A 31 15.57 -8.02 17.43
CA ARG A 31 14.93 -9.10 18.21
C ARG A 31 13.78 -8.59 19.07
N ARG A 32 13.92 -7.42 19.68
CA ARG A 32 12.83 -6.78 20.43
C ARG A 32 11.64 -6.46 19.53
N ALA A 33 11.90 -5.91 18.35
CA ALA A 33 10.86 -5.61 17.36
C ALA A 33 10.10 -6.87 16.92
N LEU A 34 10.81 -8.00 16.70
CA LEU A 34 10.18 -9.28 16.37
C LEU A 34 9.30 -9.82 17.50
N TYR A 35 9.80 -9.83 18.74
CA TYR A 35 9.00 -10.30 19.89
C TYR A 35 7.79 -9.40 20.15
N PHE A 36 7.96 -8.08 20.01
CA PHE A 36 6.87 -7.14 20.16
C PHE A 36 5.83 -7.29 19.04
N ALA A 37 6.26 -7.49 17.79
CA ALA A 37 5.37 -7.79 16.68
C ALA A 37 4.57 -9.09 16.91
N ALA A 38 5.22 -10.16 17.39
CA ALA A 38 4.54 -11.41 17.73
C ALA A 38 3.51 -11.23 18.85
N PHE A 39 3.85 -10.45 19.89
CA PHE A 39 2.91 -10.07 20.94
C PHE A 39 1.71 -9.29 20.38
N LEU A 40 1.95 -8.29 19.52
CA LEU A 40 0.89 -7.50 18.89
C LEU A 40 -0.06 -8.38 18.08
N VAL A 41 0.46 -9.33 17.29
CA VAL A 41 -0.35 -10.28 16.52
C VAL A 41 -1.30 -11.08 17.44
N LEU A 42 -0.81 -11.57 18.58
CA LEU A 42 -1.63 -12.32 19.54
C LEU A 42 -2.65 -11.42 20.25
N ALA A 43 -2.24 -10.22 20.67
CA ALA A 43 -3.11 -9.25 21.32
C ALA A 43 -4.25 -8.81 20.39
N ASP A 44 -3.95 -8.54 19.12
CA ASP A 44 -4.93 -8.12 18.13
C ASP A 44 -5.84 -9.29 17.70
N ALA A 45 -5.34 -10.53 17.70
CA ALA A 45 -6.20 -11.70 17.50
C ALA A 45 -7.25 -11.83 18.60
N ALA A 46 -6.87 -11.59 19.86
CA ALA A 46 -7.81 -11.54 20.97
C ALA A 46 -8.78 -10.36 20.83
N LEU A 47 -8.28 -9.16 20.46
CA LEU A 47 -9.13 -7.99 20.22
C LEU A 47 -10.15 -8.24 19.10
N VAL A 48 -9.74 -8.84 17.99
CA VAL A 48 -10.63 -9.21 16.89
C VAL A 48 -11.70 -10.20 17.34
N ALA A 49 -11.33 -11.22 18.13
CA ALA A 49 -12.30 -12.16 18.68
C ALA A 49 -13.33 -11.45 19.59
N LEU A 50 -12.88 -10.50 20.42
CA LEU A 50 -13.76 -9.67 21.24
C LEU A 50 -14.66 -8.78 20.39
N ILE A 51 -14.14 -8.16 19.33
CA ILE A 51 -14.94 -7.34 18.41
C ILE A 51 -16.04 -8.17 17.77
N VAL A 52 -15.72 -9.36 17.26
CA VAL A 52 -16.72 -10.25 16.65
C VAL A 52 -17.76 -10.71 17.67
N ALA A 53 -17.38 -10.94 18.94
CA ALA A 53 -18.30 -11.37 19.98
C ALA A 53 -19.22 -10.25 20.49
N PHE A 54 -18.72 -9.02 20.61
CA PHE A 54 -19.41 -7.94 21.34
C PHE A 54 -19.87 -6.76 20.48
N VAL A 55 -19.38 -6.61 19.25
CA VAL A 55 -19.74 -5.48 18.38
C VAL A 55 -20.68 -5.96 17.28
N PRO A 56 -21.88 -5.34 17.13
CA PRO A 56 -22.81 -5.70 16.08
C PRO A 56 -22.21 -5.58 14.67
N TYR A 57 -22.48 -6.58 13.84
CA TYR A 57 -22.14 -6.55 12.42
C TYR A 57 -22.82 -5.37 11.72
N THR A 58 -22.08 -4.68 10.85
CA THR A 58 -22.59 -3.56 10.07
C THR A 58 -22.73 -3.97 8.60
N LYS A 59 -23.96 -4.22 8.20
CA LYS A 59 -24.30 -4.60 6.83
C LYS A 59 -24.06 -3.43 5.87
N ILE A 60 -23.17 -3.62 4.90
CA ILE A 60 -22.93 -2.67 3.80
C ILE A 60 -22.95 -3.41 2.46
N ASP A 61 -21.86 -4.11 2.13
CA ASP A 61 -21.69 -4.70 0.79
C ASP A 61 -21.87 -6.22 0.74
N TRP A 62 -21.94 -6.91 1.88
CA TRP A 62 -21.94 -8.37 1.94
C TRP A 62 -23.04 -9.00 1.08
N ASP A 63 -24.28 -8.53 1.22
CA ASP A 63 -25.41 -9.07 0.46
C ASP A 63 -25.26 -8.79 -1.03
N ALA A 64 -24.81 -7.60 -1.42
CA ALA A 64 -24.52 -7.30 -2.82
C ALA A 64 -23.44 -8.22 -3.38
N TYR A 65 -22.40 -8.52 -2.60
CA TYR A 65 -21.37 -9.49 -2.99
C TYR A 65 -21.96 -10.90 -3.15
N MET A 66 -22.83 -11.34 -2.24
CA MET A 66 -23.47 -12.66 -2.34
C MET A 66 -24.38 -12.77 -3.56
N SER A 67 -25.18 -11.74 -3.87
CA SER A 67 -26.04 -11.71 -5.06
C SER A 67 -25.24 -11.72 -6.36
N GLN A 68 -24.14 -10.94 -6.42
CA GLN A 68 -23.24 -10.94 -7.59
C GLN A 68 -22.57 -12.31 -7.81
N VAL A 69 -22.20 -12.98 -6.71
CA VAL A 69 -21.64 -14.34 -6.76
C VAL A 69 -22.68 -15.36 -7.18
N ASP A 70 -23.94 -15.22 -6.75
CA ASP A 70 -25.03 -16.12 -7.18
C ASP A 70 -25.25 -16.05 -8.69
N ALA A 71 -25.39 -14.84 -9.25
CA ALA A 71 -25.50 -14.68 -10.69
C ALA A 71 -24.33 -15.35 -11.44
N PHE A 72 -23.10 -15.19 -10.93
CA PHE A 72 -21.92 -15.86 -11.51
C PHE A 72 -22.00 -17.40 -11.40
N LEU A 73 -22.39 -17.95 -10.26
CA LEU A 73 -22.50 -19.39 -10.05
C LEU A 73 -23.64 -20.01 -10.87
N GLU A 74 -24.71 -19.27 -11.13
CA GLU A 74 -25.83 -19.65 -12.01
C GLU A 74 -25.46 -19.66 -13.50
N GLY A 75 -24.29 -19.14 -13.85
CA GLY A 75 -23.74 -19.20 -15.22
C GLY A 75 -23.69 -17.86 -15.94
N GLU A 76 -24.03 -16.74 -15.29
CA GLU A 76 -23.93 -15.43 -15.92
C GLU A 76 -22.47 -15.06 -16.21
N ARG A 77 -22.20 -14.63 -17.45
CA ARG A 77 -20.87 -14.23 -17.95
C ARG A 77 -20.89 -12.85 -18.60
N ASP A 78 -22.03 -12.19 -18.65
CA ASP A 78 -22.18 -10.81 -19.05
C ASP A 78 -22.07 -9.91 -17.81
N TYR A 79 -20.93 -9.23 -17.67
CA TYR A 79 -20.69 -8.27 -16.59
C TYR A 79 -21.73 -7.15 -16.53
N THR A 80 -22.50 -6.93 -17.61
CA THR A 80 -23.56 -5.93 -17.60
C THR A 80 -24.79 -6.32 -16.80
N LYS A 81 -24.97 -7.63 -16.57
CA LYS A 81 -26.12 -8.22 -15.88
C LYS A 81 -25.80 -8.70 -14.46
N ILE A 82 -24.52 -8.72 -14.08
CA ILE A 82 -24.13 -9.06 -12.71
C ILE A 82 -24.21 -7.79 -11.86
N GLU A 83 -25.20 -7.73 -10.98
CA GLU A 83 -25.42 -6.63 -10.04
C GLU A 83 -25.93 -7.13 -8.69
N GLY A 84 -25.80 -6.28 -7.67
CA GLY A 84 -26.40 -6.51 -6.35
C GLY A 84 -27.06 -5.23 -5.85
N ASP A 85 -27.57 -5.25 -4.62
CA ASP A 85 -28.34 -4.12 -4.05
C ASP A 85 -27.55 -2.80 -4.02
N THR A 86 -26.22 -2.85 -4.00
CA THR A 86 -25.34 -1.68 -4.01
C THR A 86 -24.86 -1.26 -5.40
N GLY A 87 -25.35 -1.92 -6.46
CA GLY A 87 -25.11 -1.60 -7.86
C GLY A 87 -24.39 -2.70 -8.65
N PRO A 88 -23.93 -2.38 -9.87
CA PRO A 88 -23.33 -3.37 -10.77
C PRO A 88 -22.02 -3.93 -10.23
N LEU A 89 -21.63 -5.10 -10.75
CA LEU A 89 -20.29 -5.65 -10.54
C LEU A 89 -19.26 -4.81 -11.29
N VAL A 90 -18.21 -4.48 -10.54
CA VAL A 90 -17.21 -3.50 -10.95
C VAL A 90 -15.79 -3.92 -10.59
N TYR A 91 -15.65 -5.11 -10.02
CA TYR A 91 -14.39 -5.71 -9.67
C TYR A 91 -13.97 -6.68 -10.76
N PRO A 92 -12.66 -6.84 -11.03
CA PRO A 92 -12.22 -7.85 -11.98
C PRO A 92 -12.54 -9.28 -11.49
N ALA A 93 -12.39 -10.26 -12.38
CA ALA A 93 -12.92 -11.61 -12.17
C ALA A 93 -12.38 -12.32 -10.91
N GLY A 94 -11.21 -11.93 -10.42
CA GLY A 94 -10.63 -12.46 -9.17
C GLY A 94 -11.58 -12.30 -7.97
N PHE A 95 -12.33 -11.21 -7.90
CA PHE A 95 -13.35 -11.01 -6.87
C PHE A 95 -14.39 -12.13 -6.83
N LEU A 96 -14.93 -12.50 -7.99
CA LEU A 96 -15.97 -13.53 -8.09
C LEU A 96 -15.44 -14.88 -7.58
N TYR A 97 -14.23 -15.29 -7.99
CA TYR A 97 -13.66 -16.55 -7.51
C TYR A 97 -13.38 -16.54 -6.01
N VAL A 98 -12.84 -15.43 -5.48
CA VAL A 98 -12.58 -15.28 -4.04
C VAL A 98 -13.89 -15.41 -3.26
N TYR A 99 -14.92 -14.66 -3.64
CA TYR A 99 -16.19 -14.68 -2.91
C TYR A 99 -17.04 -15.93 -3.17
N SER A 100 -16.90 -16.62 -4.31
CA SER A 100 -17.44 -17.97 -4.50
C SER A 100 -16.80 -18.96 -3.51
N ALA A 101 -15.47 -18.90 -3.32
CA ALA A 101 -14.79 -19.75 -2.34
C ALA A 101 -15.21 -19.42 -0.90
N ILE A 102 -15.35 -18.13 -0.56
CA ILE A 102 -15.87 -17.71 0.74
C ILE A 102 -17.27 -18.28 0.95
N LYS A 103 -18.18 -18.08 -0.01
CA LYS A 103 -19.56 -18.55 0.07
C LYS A 103 -19.63 -20.07 0.26
N PHE A 104 -18.80 -20.82 -0.47
CA PHE A 104 -18.67 -22.27 -0.30
C PHE A 104 -18.22 -22.66 1.11
N LEU A 105 -17.22 -21.97 1.67
CA LEU A 105 -16.68 -22.27 3.01
C LEU A 105 -17.60 -21.85 4.15
N THR A 106 -18.35 -20.76 3.99
CA THR A 106 -19.16 -20.16 5.07
C THR A 106 -20.64 -20.51 4.96
N GLY A 107 -21.07 -21.15 3.87
CA GLY A 107 -22.48 -21.32 3.53
C GLY A 107 -23.18 -19.99 3.18
N GLY A 108 -22.44 -18.91 2.95
CA GLY A 108 -22.99 -17.56 2.79
C GLY A 108 -23.39 -16.88 4.11
N HIS A 109 -23.12 -17.51 5.26
CA HIS A 109 -23.43 -16.93 6.56
C HIS A 109 -22.39 -15.90 7.01
N VAL A 110 -22.88 -14.84 7.65
CA VAL A 110 -22.05 -13.70 8.11
C VAL A 110 -21.07 -14.11 9.20
N PHE A 111 -21.51 -14.85 10.22
CA PHE A 111 -20.65 -15.18 11.36
C PHE A 111 -19.40 -16.00 10.96
N PRO A 112 -19.50 -17.11 10.20
CA PRO A 112 -18.31 -17.81 9.69
C PRO A 112 -17.44 -16.92 8.79
N ALA A 113 -18.05 -16.01 8.02
CA ALA A 113 -17.29 -15.03 7.24
C ALA A 113 -16.53 -14.04 8.13
N GLN A 114 -17.10 -13.56 9.24
CA GLN A 114 -16.39 -12.70 10.20
C GLN A 114 -15.17 -13.41 10.80
N ILE A 115 -15.28 -14.70 11.10
CA ILE A 115 -14.13 -15.50 11.55
C ILE A 115 -13.05 -15.59 10.46
N LEU A 116 -13.44 -15.87 9.22
CA LEU A 116 -12.52 -15.92 8.08
C LEU A 116 -11.81 -14.58 7.86
N PHE A 117 -12.55 -13.47 7.88
CA PHE A 117 -11.99 -12.12 7.76
C PHE A 117 -11.15 -11.72 8.97
N GLY A 118 -11.45 -12.24 10.16
CA GLY A 118 -10.60 -12.10 11.34
C GLY A 118 -9.25 -12.78 11.14
N VAL A 119 -9.22 -14.02 10.62
CA VAL A 119 -7.96 -14.69 10.26
C VAL A 119 -7.22 -13.91 9.17
N LEU A 120 -7.92 -13.46 8.14
CA LEU A 120 -7.34 -12.66 7.06
C LEU A 120 -6.71 -11.36 7.58
N TYR A 121 -7.37 -10.70 8.54
CA TYR A 121 -6.85 -9.51 9.20
C TYR A 121 -5.53 -9.78 9.92
N ILE A 122 -5.45 -10.88 10.68
CA ILE A 122 -4.24 -11.25 11.42
C ILE A 122 -3.09 -11.60 10.48
N VAL A 123 -3.38 -12.28 9.35
CA VAL A 123 -2.40 -12.51 8.29
C VAL A 123 -1.91 -11.19 7.70
N ASN A 124 -2.83 -10.28 7.36
CA ASN A 124 -2.48 -8.96 6.82
C ASN A 124 -1.63 -8.13 7.80
N LEU A 125 -2.01 -8.08 9.07
CA LEU A 125 -1.26 -7.40 10.13
C LEU A 125 0.16 -7.99 10.26
N SER A 126 0.29 -9.32 10.23
CA SER A 126 1.59 -10.00 10.28
C SER A 126 2.49 -9.62 9.11
N LEU A 127 1.94 -9.53 7.89
CA LEU A 127 2.68 -9.10 6.70
C LEU A 127 3.13 -7.64 6.82
N VAL A 128 2.25 -6.75 7.29
CA VAL A 128 2.57 -5.33 7.49
C VAL A 128 3.65 -5.15 8.55
N LEU A 129 3.53 -5.82 9.71
CA LEU A 129 4.54 -5.79 10.77
C LEU A 129 5.89 -6.32 10.26
N LEU A 130 5.88 -7.41 9.48
CA LEU A 130 7.11 -7.94 8.86
C LEU A 130 7.77 -6.90 7.96
N LEU A 131 7.01 -6.18 7.13
CA LEU A 131 7.55 -5.10 6.29
C LEU A 131 8.22 -4.02 7.15
N TYR A 132 7.58 -3.55 8.23
CA TYR A 132 8.15 -2.53 9.12
C TYR A 132 9.39 -3.02 9.88
N VAL A 133 9.38 -4.26 10.37
CA VAL A 133 10.54 -4.85 11.06
C VAL A 133 11.71 -5.02 10.09
N LYS A 134 11.45 -5.34 8.81
CA LYS A 134 12.49 -5.52 7.79
C LYS A 134 13.03 -4.22 7.23
N THR A 135 12.25 -3.14 7.22
CA THR A 135 12.73 -1.83 6.78
C THR A 135 13.58 -1.14 7.84
N GLU A 136 13.43 -1.48 9.12
CA GLU A 136 14.18 -0.89 10.25
C GLU A 136 14.05 0.64 10.34
N VAL A 137 12.95 1.21 9.83
CA VAL A 137 12.73 2.67 9.77
C VAL A 137 12.02 3.24 11.00
N LEU A 138 11.34 2.40 11.78
CA LEU A 138 10.60 2.81 12.98
C LEU A 138 11.15 2.12 14.23
N PRO A 139 11.14 2.81 15.38
CA PRO A 139 11.44 2.16 16.65
C PRO A 139 10.36 1.10 16.96
N TRP A 140 10.75 0.01 17.65
CA TRP A 140 9.87 -1.14 17.89
C TRP A 140 8.54 -0.77 18.56
N TRP A 141 8.51 0.21 19.47
CA TRP A 141 7.28 0.62 20.16
C TRP A 141 6.24 1.24 19.20
N ALA A 142 6.69 1.87 18.10
CA ALA A 142 5.80 2.50 17.13
C ALA A 142 4.98 1.47 16.33
N LEU A 143 5.38 0.19 16.32
CA LEU A 143 4.59 -0.90 15.75
C LEU A 143 3.21 -1.02 16.43
N GLY A 144 3.10 -0.65 17.71
CA GLY A 144 1.83 -0.66 18.43
C GLY A 144 0.79 0.27 17.82
N LEU A 145 1.21 1.39 17.22
CA LEU A 145 0.32 2.36 16.57
C LEU A 145 -0.43 1.76 15.37
N LEU A 146 0.14 0.74 14.72
CA LEU A 146 -0.47 0.05 13.59
C LEU A 146 -1.73 -0.74 13.99
N CYS A 147 -1.82 -1.15 15.26
CA CYS A 147 -2.94 -1.93 15.80
C CYS A 147 -4.06 -1.04 16.36
N LEU A 148 -3.84 0.28 16.51
CA LEU A 148 -4.85 1.17 17.14
C LEU A 148 -5.98 1.58 16.18
N SER A 149 -5.92 1.20 14.91
CA SER A 149 -6.88 1.67 13.91
C SER A 149 -8.23 0.96 14.03
N LYS A 150 -9.19 1.60 14.71
CA LYS A 150 -10.60 1.17 14.75
C LYS A 150 -11.18 0.96 13.35
N ARG A 151 -10.77 1.79 12.39
CA ARG A 151 -11.30 1.74 11.02
C ARG A 151 -10.89 0.46 10.29
N VAL A 152 -9.63 0.03 10.43
CA VAL A 152 -9.14 -1.19 9.76
C VAL A 152 -9.86 -2.41 10.33
N HIS A 153 -9.96 -2.52 11.66
CA HIS A 153 -10.76 -3.56 12.33
C HIS A 153 -12.19 -3.62 11.77
N SER A 154 -12.86 -2.47 11.73
CA SER A 154 -14.23 -2.38 11.22
C SER A 154 -14.35 -2.78 9.75
N ILE A 155 -13.39 -2.41 8.89
CA ILE A 155 -13.38 -2.81 7.47
C ILE A 155 -13.27 -4.33 7.31
N PHE A 156 -12.37 -4.97 8.06
CA PHE A 156 -12.17 -6.41 7.97
C PHE A 156 -13.35 -7.17 8.58
N VAL A 157 -13.64 -6.98 9.87
CA VAL A 157 -14.52 -7.92 10.60
C VAL A 157 -15.96 -7.45 10.79
N LEU A 158 -16.26 -6.16 10.55
CA LEU A 158 -17.63 -5.64 10.68
C LEU A 158 -18.30 -5.32 9.34
N ARG A 159 -17.53 -5.13 8.26
CA ARG A 159 -18.04 -4.79 6.93
C ARG A 159 -17.76 -5.87 5.87
N LEU A 160 -16.71 -6.68 6.06
CA LEU A 160 -16.33 -7.79 5.16
C LEU A 160 -16.02 -7.30 3.73
N PHE A 161 -15.34 -6.15 3.61
CA PHE A 161 -15.06 -5.53 2.31
C PHE A 161 -14.02 -6.29 1.49
N ASN A 162 -14.21 -6.29 0.18
CA ASN A 162 -13.30 -6.92 -0.79
C ASN A 162 -11.86 -6.38 -0.71
N ASP A 163 -11.70 -5.11 -0.31
CA ASP A 163 -10.38 -4.48 -0.08
C ASP A 163 -9.46 -5.30 0.82
N CYS A 164 -10.02 -6.07 1.77
CA CYS A 164 -9.25 -6.89 2.69
C CYS A 164 -8.41 -7.94 1.95
N PHE A 165 -8.99 -8.62 0.96
CA PHE A 165 -8.27 -9.61 0.15
C PHE A 165 -7.26 -8.94 -0.78
N ALA A 166 -7.68 -7.87 -1.48
CA ALA A 166 -6.81 -7.14 -2.39
C ALA A 166 -5.56 -6.61 -1.67
N MET A 167 -5.73 -5.98 -0.51
CA MET A 167 -4.61 -5.42 0.27
C MET A 167 -3.75 -6.52 0.91
N THR A 168 -4.32 -7.63 1.36
CA THR A 168 -3.53 -8.76 1.88
C THR A 168 -2.63 -9.36 0.80
N LEU A 169 -3.17 -9.58 -0.41
CA LEU A 169 -2.39 -10.06 -1.55
C LEU A 169 -1.31 -9.06 -1.96
N LEU A 170 -1.62 -7.75 -1.95
CA LEU A 170 -0.62 -6.71 -2.19
C LEU A 170 0.51 -6.73 -1.16
N HIS A 171 0.21 -6.82 0.14
CA HIS A 171 1.24 -6.90 1.18
C HIS A 171 2.06 -8.20 1.06
N ALA A 172 1.45 -9.32 0.67
CA ALA A 172 2.18 -10.55 0.39
C ALA A 172 3.12 -10.39 -0.83
N ALA A 173 2.66 -9.74 -1.90
CA ALA A 173 3.49 -9.38 -3.05
C ALA A 173 4.68 -8.50 -2.64
N MET A 174 4.45 -7.50 -1.77
CA MET A 174 5.50 -6.64 -1.23
C MET A 174 6.54 -7.43 -0.44
N VAL A 175 6.11 -8.36 0.43
CA VAL A 175 7.02 -9.24 1.15
C VAL A 175 7.89 -10.05 0.18
N LEU A 176 7.30 -10.64 -0.85
CA LEU A 176 8.05 -11.38 -1.88
C LEU A 176 9.07 -10.49 -2.62
N ILE A 177 8.69 -9.25 -2.94
CA ILE A 177 9.55 -8.29 -3.63
C ILE A 177 10.75 -7.89 -2.77
N ILE A 178 10.58 -7.63 -1.46
CA ILE A 178 11.70 -7.29 -0.57
C ILE A 178 12.67 -8.47 -0.37
N TYR A 179 12.21 -9.71 -0.57
CA TYR A 179 13.04 -10.91 -0.63
C TYR A 179 13.57 -11.20 -2.05
N HIS A 180 13.50 -10.23 -2.96
CA HIS A 180 13.95 -10.31 -4.35
C HIS A 180 13.29 -11.43 -5.19
N LYS A 181 12.12 -11.93 -4.78
CA LYS A 181 11.32 -12.89 -5.55
C LYS A 181 10.39 -12.15 -6.54
N TRP A 182 10.97 -11.33 -7.42
CA TRP A 182 10.25 -10.40 -8.29
C TRP A 182 9.16 -11.04 -9.16
N TYR A 183 9.43 -12.18 -9.81
CA TYR A 183 8.45 -12.87 -10.65
C TYR A 183 7.23 -13.32 -9.86
N LEU A 184 7.45 -13.97 -8.70
CA LEU A 184 6.37 -14.43 -7.84
C LEU A 184 5.63 -13.26 -7.20
N GLY A 185 6.36 -12.22 -6.77
CA GLY A 185 5.78 -10.99 -6.25
C GLY A 185 4.84 -10.34 -7.25
N LEU A 186 5.22 -10.30 -8.54
CA LEU A 186 4.36 -9.72 -9.57
C LEU A 186 3.17 -10.61 -9.95
N VAL A 187 3.32 -11.93 -9.91
CA VAL A 187 2.19 -12.87 -10.04
C VAL A 187 1.16 -12.64 -8.94
N VAL A 188 1.60 -12.52 -7.68
CA VAL A 188 0.72 -12.23 -6.54
C VAL A 188 0.13 -10.82 -6.63
N PHE A 189 0.90 -9.83 -7.07
CA PHE A 189 0.43 -8.47 -7.33
C PHE A 189 -0.68 -8.45 -8.39
N SER A 190 -0.52 -9.23 -9.47
CA SER A 190 -1.58 -9.40 -10.48
C SER A 190 -2.83 -10.05 -9.88
N GLY A 191 -2.66 -11.06 -9.01
CA GLY A 191 -3.76 -11.61 -8.22
C GLY A 191 -4.50 -10.52 -7.42
N ALA A 192 -3.78 -9.63 -6.75
CA ALA A 192 -4.38 -8.51 -6.02
C ALA A 192 -5.17 -7.56 -6.95
N VAL A 193 -4.61 -7.20 -8.12
CA VAL A 193 -5.30 -6.39 -9.14
C VAL A 193 -6.56 -7.08 -9.64
N SER A 194 -6.54 -8.40 -9.81
CA SER A 194 -7.71 -9.17 -10.25
C SER A 194 -8.86 -9.16 -9.23
N VAL A 195 -8.57 -8.89 -7.95
CA VAL A 195 -9.56 -8.76 -6.89
C VAL A 195 -10.08 -7.33 -6.82
N LYS A 196 -9.19 -6.33 -6.89
CA LYS A 196 -9.57 -4.92 -6.92
C LYS A 196 -8.55 -4.08 -7.70
N MET A 197 -9.04 -3.30 -8.66
CA MET A 197 -8.19 -2.50 -9.54
C MET A 197 -7.45 -1.34 -8.84
N ASN A 198 -7.85 -0.93 -7.63
CA ASN A 198 -7.16 0.15 -6.90
C ASN A 198 -5.67 -0.16 -6.63
N VAL A 199 -5.30 -1.44 -6.61
CA VAL A 199 -3.92 -1.89 -6.47
C VAL A 199 -3.03 -1.41 -7.63
N LEU A 200 -3.60 -1.08 -8.80
CA LEU A 200 -2.88 -0.48 -9.93
C LEU A 200 -2.21 0.86 -9.58
N LEU A 201 -2.64 1.53 -8.51
CA LEU A 201 -2.01 2.76 -8.03
C LEU A 201 -0.53 2.56 -7.62
N PHE A 202 -0.15 1.33 -7.28
CA PHE A 202 1.24 0.96 -6.99
C PHE A 202 2.05 0.62 -8.25
N ALA A 203 1.39 0.41 -9.41
CA ALA A 203 2.04 -0.11 -10.62
C ALA A 203 3.15 0.82 -11.18
N PRO A 204 3.02 2.16 -11.20
CA PRO A 204 4.10 3.03 -11.67
C PRO A 204 5.38 2.89 -10.82
N SER A 205 5.25 2.88 -9.50
CA SER A 205 6.36 2.67 -8.57
C SER A 205 6.97 1.27 -8.72
N LEU A 206 6.13 0.25 -8.86
CA LEU A 206 6.59 -1.13 -9.04
C LEU A 206 7.38 -1.29 -10.35
N LEU A 207 6.87 -0.74 -11.45
CA LEU A 207 7.55 -0.77 -12.74
C LEU A 207 8.92 -0.10 -12.66
N LEU A 208 9.01 1.06 -12.01
CA LEU A 208 10.28 1.76 -11.82
C LEU A 208 11.29 0.88 -11.06
N LEU A 209 10.87 0.27 -9.95
CA LEU A 209 11.72 -0.63 -9.16
C LEU A 209 12.13 -1.87 -9.95
N MET A 210 11.24 -2.43 -10.78
CA MET A 210 11.55 -3.58 -11.63
C MET A 210 12.59 -3.24 -12.70
N VAL A 211 12.47 -2.09 -13.38
CA VAL A 211 13.46 -1.66 -14.37
C VAL A 211 14.82 -1.40 -13.72
N LYS A 212 14.83 -0.97 -12.45
CA LYS A 212 16.06 -0.82 -11.65
C LYS A 212 16.64 -2.18 -11.22
N ALA A 213 15.81 -3.11 -10.76
CA ALA A 213 16.24 -4.38 -10.19
C ALA A 213 16.55 -5.49 -11.21
N MET A 214 15.94 -5.45 -12.40
CA MET A 214 15.99 -6.53 -13.40
C MET A 214 16.44 -6.00 -14.77
N ASN A 215 16.87 -6.92 -15.65
CA ASN A 215 17.06 -6.62 -17.07
C ASN A 215 15.71 -6.57 -17.81
N ILE A 216 15.71 -6.04 -19.04
CA ILE A 216 14.46 -5.87 -19.80
C ILE A 216 13.79 -7.22 -20.12
N LYS A 217 14.56 -8.29 -20.38
CA LYS A 217 14.01 -9.67 -20.48
C LYS A 217 13.24 -10.04 -19.23
N GLY A 218 13.84 -9.84 -18.06
CA GLY A 218 13.24 -10.21 -16.79
C GLY A 218 11.98 -9.41 -16.49
N VAL A 219 12.00 -8.10 -16.74
CA VAL A 219 10.80 -7.24 -16.64
C VAL A 219 9.70 -7.75 -17.57
N PHE A 220 10.03 -8.06 -18.83
CA PHE A 220 9.08 -8.58 -19.79
C PHE A 220 8.45 -9.90 -19.35
N PHE A 221 9.26 -10.90 -18.94
CA PHE A 221 8.74 -12.19 -18.49
C PHE A 221 7.94 -12.09 -17.19
N ALA A 222 8.30 -11.19 -16.29
CA ALA A 222 7.51 -10.91 -15.10
C ALA A 222 6.14 -10.33 -15.50
N LEU A 223 6.11 -9.30 -16.34
CA LEU A 223 4.86 -8.70 -16.85
C LEU A 223 4.01 -9.71 -17.62
N LEU A 224 4.65 -10.61 -18.39
CA LEU A 224 3.96 -11.70 -19.08
C LEU A 224 3.29 -12.64 -18.07
N GLY A 225 3.99 -13.02 -17.00
CA GLY A 225 3.39 -13.82 -15.91
C GLY A 225 2.18 -13.12 -15.26
N ALA A 226 2.28 -11.80 -15.04
CA ALA A 226 1.18 -11.00 -14.54
C ALA A 226 -0.03 -10.99 -15.50
N ALA A 227 0.23 -10.82 -16.80
CA ALA A 227 -0.80 -10.81 -17.83
C ALA A 227 -1.49 -12.18 -17.96
N VAL A 228 -0.73 -13.28 -17.87
CA VAL A 228 -1.28 -14.64 -17.87
C VAL A 228 -2.28 -14.83 -16.73
N VAL A 229 -1.98 -14.36 -15.52
CA VAL A 229 -2.93 -14.40 -14.39
C VAL A 229 -4.23 -13.68 -14.72
N GLN A 230 -4.16 -12.46 -15.29
CA GLN A 230 -5.37 -11.70 -15.67
C GLN A 230 -6.19 -12.40 -16.74
N VAL A 231 -5.53 -12.94 -17.77
CA VAL A 231 -6.20 -13.65 -18.87
C VAL A 231 -6.85 -14.93 -18.35
N LEU A 232 -6.16 -15.73 -17.53
CA LEU A 232 -6.70 -16.98 -16.99
C LEU A 232 -7.91 -16.73 -16.10
N LEU A 233 -7.84 -15.76 -15.18
CA LEU A 233 -8.97 -15.43 -14.31
C LEU A 233 -10.13 -14.80 -15.11
N GLY A 234 -9.83 -13.93 -16.07
CA GLY A 234 -10.83 -13.30 -16.92
C GLY A 234 -11.38 -14.20 -18.03
N MET A 235 -10.80 -15.38 -18.27
CA MET A 235 -11.03 -16.20 -19.46
C MET A 235 -12.51 -16.46 -19.76
N PRO A 236 -13.37 -16.86 -18.78
CA PRO A 236 -14.77 -17.13 -19.06
C PRO A 236 -15.50 -15.91 -19.64
N PHE A 237 -15.16 -14.71 -19.17
CA PHE A 237 -15.78 -13.46 -19.58
C PHE A 237 -15.14 -12.90 -20.85
N LEU A 238 -13.83 -13.06 -21.02
CA LEU A 238 -13.10 -12.64 -22.22
C LEU A 238 -13.54 -13.43 -23.45
N LEU A 239 -13.93 -14.69 -23.29
CA LEU A 239 -14.41 -15.53 -24.40
C LEU A 239 -15.87 -15.23 -24.79
N SER A 240 -16.72 -14.85 -23.83
CA SER A 240 -18.14 -14.60 -24.09
C SER A 240 -18.45 -13.11 -24.35
N HIS A 241 -17.97 -12.22 -23.49
CA HIS A 241 -18.32 -10.79 -23.43
C HIS A 241 -17.08 -9.92 -23.13
N PRO A 242 -16.05 -9.90 -24.00
CA PRO A 242 -14.77 -9.25 -23.70
C PRO A 242 -14.89 -7.75 -23.46
N VAL A 243 -15.73 -7.06 -24.25
CA VAL A 243 -15.91 -5.61 -24.15
C VAL A 243 -16.62 -5.26 -22.83
N ASP A 244 -17.68 -5.99 -22.48
CA ASP A 244 -18.43 -5.76 -21.25
C ASP A 244 -17.59 -6.07 -20.02
N TYR A 245 -16.78 -7.13 -20.06
CA TYR A 245 -15.83 -7.45 -19.01
C TYR A 245 -14.83 -6.32 -18.79
N ILE A 246 -14.07 -5.95 -19.83
CA ILE A 246 -12.99 -4.96 -19.68
C ILE A 246 -13.55 -3.60 -19.28
N SER A 247 -14.64 -3.16 -19.92
CA SER A 247 -15.25 -1.85 -19.67
C SER A 247 -15.85 -1.71 -18.26
N ARG A 248 -16.33 -2.80 -17.64
CA ARG A 248 -16.89 -2.77 -16.28
C ARG A 248 -15.86 -3.08 -15.19
N ALA A 249 -15.03 -4.11 -15.39
CA ALA A 249 -14.01 -4.53 -14.43
C ALA A 249 -12.89 -3.49 -14.24
N PHE A 250 -12.50 -2.81 -15.32
CA PHE A 250 -11.43 -1.80 -15.34
C PHE A 250 -11.95 -0.43 -15.75
N ASN A 251 -13.10 -0.04 -15.20
CA ASN A 251 -13.74 1.24 -15.53
C ASN A 251 -13.03 2.43 -14.86
N LEU A 252 -12.06 3.03 -15.57
CA LEU A 252 -11.38 4.26 -15.13
C LEU A 252 -12.25 5.52 -15.28
N GLY A 253 -13.36 5.44 -16.02
CA GLY A 253 -14.29 6.55 -16.24
C GLY A 253 -15.41 6.63 -15.20
N ARG A 254 -15.42 5.74 -14.18
CA ARG A 254 -16.44 5.81 -13.14
C ARG A 254 -16.26 7.06 -12.29
N VAL A 255 -17.33 7.81 -12.18
CA VAL A 255 -17.42 8.95 -11.28
C VAL A 255 -18.05 8.50 -9.97
N PHE A 256 -17.44 8.86 -8.85
CA PHE A 256 -18.04 8.65 -7.54
C PHE A 256 -19.27 9.54 -7.39
N ILE A 257 -20.24 9.10 -6.58
CA ILE A 257 -21.39 9.95 -6.26
C ILE A 257 -20.91 10.99 -5.25
N HIS A 258 -21.10 12.28 -5.53
CA HIS A 258 -20.63 13.39 -4.68
C HIS A 258 -21.13 13.25 -3.23
N PHE A 259 -22.36 12.77 -3.06
CA PHE A 259 -22.96 12.50 -1.76
C PHE A 259 -22.06 11.65 -0.84
N TRP A 260 -21.47 10.58 -1.39
CA TRP A 260 -20.60 9.63 -0.67
C TRP A 260 -19.11 10.03 -0.68
N SER A 261 -18.75 11.12 -1.35
CA SER A 261 -17.37 11.60 -1.36
C SER A 261 -17.02 12.19 0.01
N VAL A 262 -15.97 11.67 0.64
CA VAL A 262 -15.46 12.23 1.92
C VAL A 262 -14.44 13.32 1.63
N ASN A 263 -13.47 13.01 0.78
CA ASN A 263 -12.30 13.86 0.55
C ASN A 263 -12.55 15.07 -0.37
N PHE A 264 -13.61 15.02 -1.19
CA PHE A 264 -13.98 16.09 -2.13
C PHE A 264 -15.32 16.74 -1.77
N LYS A 265 -15.80 16.51 -0.54
CA LYS A 265 -17.12 16.99 -0.12
C LYS A 265 -17.28 18.51 -0.21
N PHE A 266 -16.17 19.23 -0.03
CA PHE A 266 -16.08 20.68 -0.13
C PHE A 266 -16.17 21.21 -1.56
N VAL A 267 -15.85 20.38 -2.57
CA VAL A 267 -15.90 20.78 -3.98
C VAL A 267 -17.35 20.74 -4.47
N PRO A 268 -17.86 21.78 -5.16
CA PRO A 268 -19.22 21.75 -5.71
C PRO A 268 -19.44 20.54 -6.62
N GLU A 269 -20.61 19.92 -6.56
CA GLU A 269 -20.94 18.71 -7.32
C GLU A 269 -20.67 18.85 -8.83
N LYS A 270 -21.00 20.02 -9.41
CA LYS A 270 -20.75 20.33 -10.83
C LYS A 270 -19.26 20.24 -11.20
N VAL A 271 -18.38 20.63 -10.29
CA VAL A 271 -16.92 20.58 -10.48
C VAL A 271 -16.41 19.17 -10.19
N PHE A 272 -16.94 18.52 -9.16
CA PHE A 272 -16.55 17.16 -8.79
C PHE A 272 -16.80 16.13 -9.89
N VAL A 273 -17.92 16.23 -10.61
CA VAL A 273 -18.30 15.31 -11.71
C VAL A 273 -17.64 15.70 -13.04
N SER A 274 -16.96 16.84 -13.10
CA SER A 274 -16.37 17.36 -14.35
C SER A 274 -15.21 16.50 -14.85
N LYS A 275 -15.14 16.30 -16.18
CA LYS A 275 -14.05 15.53 -16.81
C LYS A 275 -12.73 16.30 -16.77
N GLU A 276 -12.83 17.63 -16.79
CA GLU A 276 -11.72 18.57 -16.71
C GLU A 276 -10.96 18.38 -15.39
N LEU A 277 -11.68 18.30 -14.25
CA LEU A 277 -11.06 18.03 -12.95
C LEU A 277 -10.39 16.65 -12.95
N ALA A 278 -11.06 15.60 -13.43
CA ALA A 278 -10.49 14.25 -13.44
C ALA A 278 -9.18 14.17 -14.26
N ILE A 279 -9.15 14.81 -15.44
CA ILE A 279 -7.95 14.88 -16.28
C ILE A 279 -6.85 15.72 -15.61
N ALA A 280 -7.20 16.86 -15.00
CA ALA A 280 -6.24 17.70 -14.29
C ALA A 280 -5.59 16.97 -13.11
N LEU A 281 -6.37 16.25 -12.30
CA LEU A 281 -5.86 15.42 -11.19
C LEU A 281 -4.97 14.29 -11.69
N LEU A 282 -5.30 13.66 -12.82
CA LEU A 282 -4.47 12.63 -13.44
C LEU A 282 -3.12 13.20 -13.94
N ILE A 283 -3.14 14.34 -14.64
CA ILE A 283 -1.92 15.02 -15.09
C ILE A 283 -1.04 15.40 -13.90
N LEU A 284 -1.65 15.95 -12.84
CA LEU A 284 -0.95 16.32 -11.62
C LEU A 284 -0.32 15.08 -10.97
N HIS A 285 -1.06 13.97 -10.85
CA HIS A 285 -0.57 12.70 -10.34
C HIS A 285 0.65 12.18 -11.09
N LEU A 286 0.56 12.08 -12.42
CA LEU A 286 1.66 11.59 -13.26
C LEU A 286 2.87 12.52 -13.19
N THR A 287 2.65 13.84 -13.18
CA THR A 287 3.72 14.84 -13.07
C THR A 287 4.43 14.73 -11.72
N THR A 288 3.71 14.60 -10.61
CA THR A 288 4.31 14.42 -9.28
C THR A 288 5.10 13.11 -9.19
N LEU A 289 4.59 12.00 -9.75
CA LEU A 289 5.35 10.76 -9.83
C LEU A 289 6.65 10.93 -10.62
N MET A 290 6.63 11.65 -11.74
CA MET A 290 7.83 11.92 -12.55
C MET A 290 8.85 12.79 -11.80
N ILE A 291 8.39 13.82 -11.06
CA ILE A 291 9.24 14.64 -10.20
C ILE A 291 9.89 13.78 -9.11
N PHE A 292 9.12 12.94 -8.42
CA PHE A 292 9.67 12.03 -7.40
C PHE A 292 10.64 11.02 -7.98
N ALA A 293 10.33 10.44 -9.14
CA ALA A 293 11.21 9.54 -9.85
C ALA A 293 12.55 10.21 -10.19
N HIS A 294 12.51 11.45 -10.70
CA HIS A 294 13.70 12.17 -11.12
C HIS A 294 14.55 12.68 -9.95
N TYR A 295 13.95 13.39 -9.00
CA TYR A 295 14.72 14.11 -7.97
C TYR A 295 14.97 13.29 -6.70
N LYS A 296 14.16 12.25 -6.43
CA LYS A 296 14.21 11.51 -5.16
C LYS A 296 14.56 10.05 -5.33
N TRP A 297 13.78 9.30 -6.13
CA TRP A 297 13.93 7.85 -6.22
C TRP A 297 15.14 7.42 -7.05
N LEU A 298 15.51 8.20 -8.07
CA LEU A 298 16.68 7.93 -8.92
C LEU A 298 17.79 8.99 -8.75
N LYS A 299 17.84 9.68 -7.61
CA LYS A 299 18.80 10.76 -7.37
C LYS A 299 20.26 10.30 -7.57
N HIS A 300 20.58 9.08 -7.12
CA HIS A 300 21.93 8.52 -7.21
C HIS A 300 22.33 8.08 -8.62
N GLU A 301 21.35 7.91 -9.51
CA GLU A 301 21.52 7.49 -10.90
C GLU A 301 21.57 8.68 -11.89
N GLY A 302 21.64 9.92 -11.39
CA GLY A 302 21.54 11.13 -12.22
C GLY A 302 20.09 11.45 -12.63
N GLY A 303 19.14 11.02 -11.81
CA GLY A 303 17.70 11.18 -12.04
C GLY A 303 17.14 10.24 -13.09
N LEU A 304 15.88 10.45 -13.46
CA LEU A 304 15.15 9.58 -14.38
C LEU A 304 15.80 9.52 -15.76
N PHE A 305 16.19 10.68 -16.30
CA PHE A 305 16.81 10.76 -17.62
C PHE A 305 18.23 10.20 -17.62
N GLY A 306 19.02 10.46 -16.58
CA GLY A 306 20.35 9.87 -16.42
C GLY A 306 20.28 8.35 -16.30
N PHE A 307 19.33 7.84 -15.50
CA PHE A 307 19.06 6.42 -15.37
C PHE A 307 18.66 5.80 -16.70
N LEU A 308 17.61 6.32 -17.36
CA LEU A 308 17.17 5.80 -18.66
C LEU A 308 18.30 5.86 -19.69
N HIS A 309 19.00 6.99 -19.81
CA HIS A 309 20.14 7.11 -20.71
C HIS A 309 21.20 6.05 -20.40
N SER A 310 21.59 5.85 -19.14
CA SER A 310 22.56 4.80 -18.76
C SER A 310 22.10 3.39 -19.13
N ARG A 311 20.79 3.12 -19.08
CA ARG A 311 20.20 1.82 -19.45
C ARG A 311 20.20 1.58 -20.95
N PHE A 312 20.05 2.65 -21.74
CA PHE A 312 19.95 2.58 -23.19
C PHE A 312 21.28 2.91 -23.91
N LYS A 313 22.27 3.48 -23.22
CA LYS A 313 23.54 3.95 -23.80
C LYS A 313 24.45 2.82 -24.31
N ASP A 314 24.49 1.69 -23.59
CA ASP A 314 25.38 0.56 -23.94
C ASP A 314 24.74 -0.39 -24.98
N ALA A 315 23.54 -0.08 -25.46
CA ALA A 315 22.80 -0.91 -26.40
C ALA A 315 23.23 -0.62 -27.85
N LYS A 316 24.26 -1.32 -28.33
CA LYS A 316 24.60 -1.33 -29.77
C LYS A 316 23.68 -2.25 -30.59
N SER A 317 22.90 -3.12 -29.94
CA SER A 317 21.90 -4.00 -30.53
C SER A 317 20.75 -4.29 -29.55
N ILE A 318 19.53 -4.49 -30.06
CA ILE A 318 18.33 -4.86 -29.29
C ILE A 318 18.61 -6.11 -28.44
N THR A 319 19.34 -7.09 -28.98
CA THR A 319 19.65 -8.33 -28.25
C THR A 319 20.49 -8.08 -27.00
N GLN A 320 21.45 -7.15 -27.06
CA GLN A 320 22.30 -6.77 -25.93
C GLN A 320 21.52 -5.99 -24.87
N LEU A 321 20.67 -5.04 -25.28
CA LEU A 321 19.80 -4.27 -24.38
C LEU A 321 18.88 -5.18 -23.55
N VAL A 322 18.40 -6.23 -24.19
CA VAL A 322 17.43 -7.16 -23.62
C VAL A 322 18.15 -8.13 -22.65
N SER A 323 19.42 -8.49 -22.92
CA SER A 323 20.22 -9.37 -22.04
C SER A 323 21.09 -8.69 -20.97
N CYS A 324 21.47 -7.42 -21.12
CA CYS A 324 22.42 -6.76 -20.22
C CYS A 324 21.92 -6.77 -18.78
N GLN A 325 22.73 -7.34 -17.88
CA GLN A 325 22.43 -7.33 -16.46
C GLN A 325 22.59 -5.91 -15.90
N PRO A 326 21.67 -5.44 -15.04
CA PRO A 326 21.90 -4.23 -14.27
C PRO A 326 23.24 -4.34 -13.54
N ARG A 327 23.94 -3.22 -13.35
CA ARG A 327 25.01 -3.19 -12.34
C ARG A 327 24.40 -3.68 -11.01
N PRO A 328 25.10 -4.52 -10.24
CA PRO A 328 24.63 -4.98 -8.94
C PRO A 328 24.58 -3.77 -8.00
N SER A 329 23.47 -3.05 -8.06
CA SER A 329 23.05 -2.12 -7.03
C SER A 329 22.10 -2.94 -6.16
N SER A 330 22.54 -3.28 -4.96
CA SER A 330 21.64 -3.87 -3.97
C SER A 330 20.55 -2.84 -3.69
N LEU A 331 19.35 -3.01 -4.26
CA LEU A 331 18.22 -2.19 -3.86
C LEU A 331 17.98 -2.43 -2.38
N SER A 332 18.11 -1.39 -1.56
CA SER A 332 17.80 -1.51 -0.14
C SER A 332 16.31 -1.81 0.03
N ILE A 333 15.99 -2.63 1.03
CA ILE A 333 14.61 -2.97 1.39
C ILE A 333 13.81 -1.70 1.71
N GLU A 334 14.42 -0.77 2.45
CA GLU A 334 13.87 0.55 2.74
C GLU A 334 13.47 1.30 1.47
N HIS A 335 14.33 1.32 0.45
CA HIS A 335 14.05 2.01 -0.80
C HIS A 335 12.87 1.38 -1.54
N ILE A 336 12.81 0.05 -1.63
CA ILE A 336 11.70 -0.68 -2.26
C ILE A 336 10.37 -0.32 -1.60
N VAL A 337 10.29 -0.45 -0.27
CA VAL A 337 9.06 -0.21 0.49
C VAL A 337 8.66 1.26 0.39
N THR A 338 9.60 2.18 0.57
CA THR A 338 9.35 3.62 0.53
C THR A 338 8.86 4.08 -0.84
N VAL A 339 9.45 3.62 -1.94
CA VAL A 339 9.02 3.97 -3.31
C VAL A 339 7.60 3.47 -3.59
N MET A 340 7.27 2.25 -3.17
CA MET A 340 5.94 1.66 -3.35
C MET A 340 4.86 2.43 -2.59
N PHE A 341 5.05 2.66 -1.29
CA PHE A 341 4.05 3.32 -0.46
C PHE A 341 3.95 4.83 -0.72
N ILE A 342 5.05 5.53 -1.04
CA ILE A 342 4.98 6.94 -1.46
C ILE A 342 4.26 7.09 -2.78
N GLY A 343 4.51 6.22 -3.77
CA GLY A 343 3.81 6.29 -5.05
C GLY A 343 2.30 6.10 -4.90
N ASN A 344 1.89 5.12 -4.10
CA ASN A 344 0.49 4.95 -3.75
C ASN A 344 -0.08 6.15 -2.98
N PHE A 345 0.66 6.71 -2.02
CA PHE A 345 0.23 7.90 -1.29
C PHE A 345 0.04 9.12 -2.20
N ILE A 346 0.95 9.36 -3.16
CA ILE A 346 0.80 10.41 -4.18
C ILE A 346 -0.50 10.18 -4.97
N GLY A 347 -0.82 8.93 -5.29
CA GLY A 347 -2.09 8.55 -5.91
C GLY A 347 -3.31 8.84 -5.05
N ILE A 348 -3.29 8.43 -3.78
CA ILE A 348 -4.39 8.69 -2.84
C ILE A 348 -4.58 10.20 -2.66
N VAL A 349 -3.49 10.94 -2.51
CA VAL A 349 -3.58 12.40 -2.35
C VAL A 349 -4.13 13.02 -3.62
N LEU A 350 -3.51 12.81 -4.77
CA LEU A 350 -3.86 13.59 -5.96
C LEU A 350 -5.11 13.09 -6.67
N LEU A 351 -5.43 11.81 -6.62
CA LEU A 351 -6.63 11.26 -7.26
C LEU A 351 -7.82 11.18 -6.30
N PHE A 352 -7.59 11.14 -4.99
CA PHE A 352 -8.64 10.99 -4.00
C PHE A 352 -8.70 12.09 -2.95
N LEU A 353 -7.73 12.99 -2.80
CA LEU A 353 -7.70 14.07 -1.78
C LEU A 353 -7.18 15.39 -2.37
N ALA A 354 -8.04 16.18 -3.03
CA ALA A 354 -7.63 17.54 -3.33
C ALA A 354 -7.52 18.37 -2.04
N PHE A 355 -6.32 18.88 -1.81
CA PHE A 355 -5.93 20.04 -1.00
C PHE A 355 -6.93 20.57 0.06
N SER A 356 -6.74 20.19 1.32
CA SER A 356 -7.24 20.96 2.48
C SER A 356 -6.18 21.88 3.10
N ILE A 357 -5.12 22.26 2.37
CA ILE A 357 -4.02 23.07 2.94
C ILE A 357 -4.03 24.54 2.46
N VAL A 358 -4.82 24.90 1.46
CA VAL A 358 -4.82 26.30 0.94
C VAL A 358 -5.91 27.18 1.57
N GLU A 359 -6.93 26.60 2.22
CA GLU A 359 -8.06 27.37 2.75
C GLU A 359 -7.84 27.96 4.15
N ASN A 360 -6.70 27.66 4.80
CA ASN A 360 -6.26 28.33 6.04
C ASN A 360 -5.24 29.46 5.81
N THR A 361 -5.11 29.97 4.58
CA THR A 361 -4.27 31.16 4.29
C THR A 361 -5.02 32.23 3.48
N PHE A 362 -6.30 32.01 3.18
CA PHE A 362 -7.18 33.01 2.55
C PHE A 362 -8.52 33.10 3.30
N SER A 363 -8.46 33.22 4.62
CA SER A 363 -9.54 33.81 5.41
C SER A 363 -8.92 34.51 6.61
N ASP A 364 -8.21 35.61 6.34
CA ASP A 364 -7.89 36.65 7.32
C ASP A 364 -7.58 37.93 6.54
N THR A 365 -8.63 38.54 5.99
CA THR A 365 -8.65 39.99 5.77
C THR A 365 -9.27 40.63 7.01
N PHE A 366 -8.45 40.92 8.02
CA PHE A 366 -8.63 42.06 8.91
C PHE A 366 -7.28 42.51 9.50
N GLU A 367 -6.90 43.71 9.09
CA GLU A 367 -5.93 44.72 9.57
C GLU A 367 -4.81 44.40 10.59
N ASP A 368 -3.62 44.92 10.22
CA ASP A 368 -2.56 45.57 11.03
C ASP A 368 -1.89 44.83 12.20
N HIS A 369 -0.61 44.45 12.05
CA HIS A 369 0.55 45.35 12.25
C HIS A 369 1.90 44.61 12.10
N SER A 370 2.93 45.39 11.83
CA SER A 370 4.31 44.98 11.53
C SER A 370 4.95 44.00 12.52
N ILE A 371 5.70 43.00 12.02
CA ILE A 371 7.05 42.64 12.50
C ILE A 371 7.84 41.95 11.38
N SER A 372 8.99 42.56 11.09
CA SER A 372 10.07 42.06 10.25
C SER A 372 10.85 40.94 10.94
N ARG A 373 11.10 39.82 10.24
CA ARG A 373 12.46 39.25 10.00
C ARG A 373 12.42 37.79 9.49
N ARG A 374 13.09 37.60 8.34
CA ARG A 374 13.99 36.49 7.93
C ARG A 374 13.47 35.05 7.97
N GLY A 375 13.33 34.47 6.77
CA GLY A 375 14.29 33.51 6.20
C GLY A 375 14.55 32.17 6.91
N VAL A 376 14.49 31.10 6.10
CA VAL A 376 14.86 29.69 6.36
C VAL A 376 13.74 28.83 6.95
N LEU A 377 12.92 28.23 6.07
CA LEU A 377 12.03 27.13 6.45
C LEU A 377 11.90 26.06 5.35
N LEU A 378 13.04 25.62 4.80
CA LEU A 378 13.08 24.49 3.85
C LEU A 378 14.24 23.52 4.07
N GLU A 379 14.98 23.62 5.20
CA GLU A 379 16.14 22.74 5.47
C GLU A 379 16.03 21.86 6.73
N TYR A 380 14.92 21.88 7.48
CA TYR A 380 14.78 21.04 8.67
C TYR A 380 13.38 20.42 8.83
N LEU A 381 12.90 19.72 7.81
CA LEU A 381 11.89 18.67 8.03
C LEU A 381 12.59 17.30 8.00
N PRO A 382 12.98 16.73 9.17
CA PRO A 382 13.39 15.35 9.22
C PRO A 382 12.21 14.45 8.83
N PHE A 383 12.47 13.58 7.86
CA PHE A 383 11.51 12.70 7.19
C PHE A 383 10.78 11.73 8.15
N TYR A 384 11.29 11.53 9.36
CA TYR A 384 10.65 10.72 10.41
C TYR A 384 9.27 11.26 10.84
N CYS A 385 9.04 12.57 10.78
CA CYS A 385 7.74 13.15 11.10
C CYS A 385 6.69 12.84 10.03
N LEU A 386 7.08 12.52 8.79
CA LEU A 386 6.16 12.23 7.67
C LEU A 386 5.61 10.80 7.67
N PHE A 387 6.15 9.91 8.51
CA PHE A 387 5.57 8.59 8.80
C PHE A 387 4.69 8.59 10.05
N ILE A 388 4.96 9.48 11.00
CA ILE A 388 4.12 9.66 12.19
C ILE A 388 2.90 10.53 11.85
N THR A 389 3.01 11.54 10.98
CA THR A 389 1.89 12.45 10.66
C THR A 389 0.73 11.83 9.88
N PRO A 390 0.85 10.85 8.98
CA PRO A 390 -0.33 10.24 8.35
C PRO A 390 -1.17 9.45 9.35
N PHE A 391 -0.54 8.86 10.38
CA PHE A 391 -1.23 8.16 11.47
C PHE A 391 -1.66 9.10 12.61
N ALA A 392 -0.84 10.10 12.95
CA ALA A 392 -1.14 11.05 14.02
C ALA A 392 -2.18 12.09 13.60
N ILE A 393 -2.23 12.52 12.32
CA ILE A 393 -3.27 13.42 11.83
C ILE A 393 -4.62 12.69 11.75
N PHE A 394 -4.64 11.40 11.37
CA PHE A 394 -5.88 10.60 11.45
C PHE A 394 -6.30 10.27 12.89
N ALA A 395 -5.35 10.15 13.83
CA ALA A 395 -5.65 9.89 15.23
C ALA A 395 -6.07 11.17 16.00
N LEU A 396 -5.52 12.35 15.68
CA LEU A 396 -5.88 13.60 16.36
C LEU A 396 -7.19 14.23 15.84
N VAL A 397 -7.52 14.06 14.55
CA VAL A 397 -8.70 14.73 13.95
C VAL A 397 -10.04 14.09 14.37
N HIS A 398 -10.02 12.96 15.10
CA HIS A 398 -11.24 12.34 15.64
C HIS A 398 -11.50 12.60 17.13
N PHE A 399 -10.79 13.53 17.79
CA PHE A 399 -11.06 13.84 19.20
C PHE A 399 -12.15 14.89 19.45
N VAL A 400 -12.78 15.44 18.41
CA VAL A 400 -13.95 16.33 18.57
C VAL A 400 -14.97 16.01 17.50
N TRP A 401 -15.90 15.11 17.79
CA TRP A 401 -17.31 15.22 17.39
C TRP A 401 -18.13 14.25 18.26
N TYR A 402 -18.45 14.75 19.45
CA TYR A 402 -19.55 14.27 20.27
C TYR A 402 -20.84 14.78 19.63
N MET A 403 -21.73 13.90 19.18
CA MET A 403 -23.19 14.10 19.09
C MET A 403 -23.80 12.69 19.15
N VAL A 404 -24.28 12.23 20.30
CA VAL A 404 -25.67 12.43 20.78
C VAL A 404 -26.68 12.32 19.64
N PHE A 405 -27.30 11.16 19.52
CA PHE A 405 -28.68 11.08 19.06
C PHE A 405 -29.46 10.21 20.03
N THR A 406 -30.22 10.90 20.87
CA THR A 406 -31.38 10.41 21.60
C THR A 406 -32.51 10.10 20.62
N CYS A 407 -33.20 8.99 20.92
CA CYS A 407 -34.45 8.45 20.35
C CYS A 407 -34.41 7.93 18.91
#